data_AF-A0A516RKQ9-F1
#
_entry.id   AF-A0A516RKQ9-F1
#
_cell.length_a   1.000
_cell.length_b   1.000
_cell.length_c   1.000
_cell.angle_alpha   90.00
_cell.angle_beta   90.00
_cell.angle_gamma   90.00
#
_symmetry.space_group_name_H-M   'P 1'
#
loop_
_entity.id
_entity.type
_entity.pdbx_description
1 polymer ?
#
loop_
_entity_poly.entity_id
_entity_poly.type
_entity_poly.pdbx_seq_one_letter_code
_entity_poly.pdbx_strand_id
1 'polypeptide(L)'
;MKLADGRRVAMHYLDKKGLYVQDYSPKARGWSKPKNVYRTKTDVCQGITLKARAGTVAAIADWARYCYDGEPPQESLAAVATGRLTTWDRHLTKSFDGWIKAEITKNGKQVTFKRYAHRLKWTKGEGFGPKH
;
A
#
# COMPACT_ATOMS: atom_id res chain seq x y z
N MET A 1 -4.27 0.33 -11.77
CA MET A 1 -4.30 -1.15 -11.86
C MET A 1 -5.74 -1.64 -12.00
N LYS A 2 -6.01 -2.61 -12.89
CA LYS A 2 -7.33 -3.26 -13.05
C LYS A 2 -7.41 -4.51 -12.17
N LEU A 3 -8.54 -4.71 -11.49
CA LEU A 3 -8.83 -5.88 -10.67
C LEU A 3 -9.62 -6.92 -11.47
N ALA A 4 -9.63 -8.17 -11.00
CA ALA A 4 -10.34 -9.28 -11.66
C ALA A 4 -11.86 -9.06 -11.76
N ASP A 5 -12.44 -8.34 -10.80
CA ASP A 5 -13.88 -7.99 -10.79
C ASP A 5 -14.22 -6.74 -11.62
N GLY A 6 -13.28 -6.28 -12.46
CA GLY A 6 -13.46 -5.13 -13.34
C GLY A 6 -13.25 -3.77 -12.68
N ARG A 7 -13.20 -3.70 -11.33
CA ARG A 7 -12.83 -2.46 -10.63
C ARG A 7 -11.42 -2.05 -11.00
N ARG A 8 -11.10 -0.76 -10.81
CA ARG A 8 -9.71 -0.27 -10.93
C ARG A 8 -9.33 0.45 -9.66
N VAL A 9 -8.05 0.38 -9.33
CA VAL A 9 -7.45 1.10 -8.21
C VAL A 9 -6.31 1.93 -8.73
N ALA A 10 -6.25 3.17 -8.27
CA ALA A 10 -5.15 4.08 -8.51
C ALA A 10 -4.71 4.64 -7.15
N MET A 11 -3.41 4.71 -6.93
CA MET A 11 -2.83 5.31 -5.74
C MET A 11 -1.83 6.37 -6.17
N HIS A 12 -1.81 7.46 -5.44
CA HIS A 12 -1.00 8.63 -5.75
C HIS A 12 -0.46 9.24 -4.46
N TYR A 13 0.77 9.71 -4.52
CA TYR A 13 1.25 10.64 -3.52
C TYR A 13 0.66 12.02 -3.78
N LEU A 14 0.29 12.70 -2.71
CA LEU A 14 0.01 14.12 -2.73
C LEU A 14 1.05 14.81 -1.86
N ASP A 15 1.69 15.84 -2.43
CA ASP A 15 2.75 16.60 -1.77
C ASP A 15 2.32 17.04 -0.37
N LYS A 16 3.16 16.73 0.63
CA LYS A 16 2.97 17.00 2.07
C LYS A 16 1.62 16.55 2.65
N LYS A 17 0.93 15.63 1.95
CA LYS A 17 -0.39 15.09 2.33
C LYS A 17 -0.36 13.57 2.47
N GLY A 18 0.65 12.90 1.90
CA GLY A 18 0.88 11.45 2.01
C GLY A 18 0.23 10.65 0.87
N LEU A 19 -0.22 9.43 1.17
CA LEU A 19 -0.74 8.47 0.19
C LEU A 19 -2.27 8.55 0.09
N TYR A 20 -2.76 8.64 -1.15
CA TYR A 20 -4.18 8.66 -1.47
C TYR A 20 -4.55 7.55 -2.45
N VAL A 21 -5.79 7.08 -2.36
CA VAL A 21 -6.37 6.07 -3.24
C VAL A 21 -7.64 6.60 -3.91
N GLN A 22 -7.83 6.17 -5.15
CA GLN A 22 -9.10 6.26 -5.85
C GLN A 22 -9.47 4.87 -6.38
N ASP A 23 -10.76 4.59 -6.38
CA ASP A 23 -11.32 3.38 -6.94
C ASP A 23 -12.32 3.69 -8.04
N TYR A 24 -12.18 2.98 -9.15
CA TYR A 24 -13.14 3.01 -10.24
C TYR A 24 -14.18 1.91 -10.02
N SER A 25 -15.44 2.32 -9.98
CA SER A 25 -16.58 1.40 -9.91
C SER A 25 -17.17 1.18 -11.30
N PRO A 26 -17.19 -0.07 -11.82
CA PRO A 26 -17.89 -0.39 -13.06
C PRO A 26 -19.38 -0.09 -12.99
N LYS A 27 -20.00 -0.28 -11.80
CA LYS A 27 -21.43 -0.01 -11.57
C LYS A 27 -21.74 1.48 -11.66
N ALA A 28 -20.90 2.33 -11.07
CA ALA A 28 -21.08 3.79 -11.10
C ALA A 28 -20.46 4.45 -12.34
N ARG A 29 -19.72 3.68 -13.16
CA ARG A 29 -18.97 4.15 -14.33
C ARG A 29 -18.11 5.39 -14.04
N GLY A 30 -17.46 5.42 -12.88
CA GLY A 30 -16.72 6.60 -12.43
C GLY A 30 -15.70 6.29 -11.34
N TRP A 31 -14.76 7.22 -11.19
CA TRP A 31 -13.78 7.23 -10.11
C TRP A 31 -14.39 7.83 -8.84
N SER A 32 -14.05 7.26 -7.70
CA SER A 32 -14.35 7.85 -6.40
C SER A 32 -13.53 9.13 -6.16
N LYS A 33 -14.00 9.95 -5.22
CA LYS A 33 -13.18 11.05 -4.67
C LYS A 33 -11.91 10.47 -4.01
N PRO A 34 -10.75 11.15 -4.10
CA PRO A 34 -9.54 10.71 -3.43
C PRO A 34 -9.77 10.48 -1.94
N LYS A 35 -9.33 9.32 -1.45
CA LYS A 35 -9.35 8.98 -0.03
C LYS A 35 -7.94 8.84 0.50
N ASN A 36 -7.70 9.36 1.69
CA ASN A 36 -6.40 9.22 2.32
C ASN A 36 -6.21 7.78 2.82
N VAL A 37 -5.08 7.18 2.47
CA VAL A 37 -4.62 5.91 3.05
C VAL A 37 -3.64 6.19 4.17
N TYR A 38 -2.72 7.13 4.01
CA TYR A 38 -1.77 7.51 5.06
C TYR A 38 -1.42 8.99 4.93
N ARG A 39 -1.39 9.71 6.06
CA ARG A 39 -0.98 11.12 6.09
C ARG A 39 0.44 11.22 6.61
N THR A 40 1.27 11.93 5.88
CA THR A 40 2.60 12.35 6.32
C THR A 40 2.97 13.65 5.63
N LYS A 41 3.90 14.38 6.24
CA LYS A 41 4.56 15.56 5.66
C LYS A 41 5.97 15.24 5.18
N THR A 42 6.48 14.03 5.45
CA THR A 42 7.77 13.55 4.96
C THR A 42 7.77 13.50 3.43
N ASP A 43 8.91 13.81 2.81
CA ASP A 43 9.03 13.83 1.36
C ASP A 43 8.96 12.41 0.78
N VAL A 44 8.42 12.31 -0.43
CA VAL A 44 8.20 11.04 -1.12
C VAL A 44 9.52 10.51 -1.64
N CYS A 45 9.76 9.22 -1.44
CA CYS A 45 11.04 8.63 -1.77
C CYS A 45 11.08 7.94 -3.14
N GLN A 46 10.06 7.14 -3.43
CA GLN A 46 9.99 6.29 -4.62
C GLN A 46 8.54 6.11 -5.09
N GLY A 47 8.36 5.49 -6.27
CA GLY A 47 7.05 5.12 -6.80
C GLY A 47 6.26 4.17 -5.90
N ILE A 48 4.97 4.02 -6.18
CA ILE A 48 4.08 3.13 -5.41
C ILE A 48 4.13 1.73 -6.02
N THR A 49 4.51 0.73 -5.23
CA THR A 49 4.34 -0.67 -5.66
C THR A 49 2.92 -1.12 -5.36
N LEU A 50 2.20 -1.59 -6.38
CA LEU A 50 0.82 -2.05 -6.23
C LEU A 50 0.64 -3.44 -6.83
N LYS A 51 0.07 -4.36 -6.05
CA LYS A 51 -0.23 -5.75 -6.46
C LYS A 51 -1.66 -6.11 -6.11
N ALA A 52 -2.28 -6.96 -6.91
CA ALA A 52 -3.60 -7.49 -6.61
C ALA A 52 -3.73 -8.96 -6.99
N ARG A 53 -4.48 -9.70 -6.19
CA ARG A 53 -4.88 -11.09 -6.45
C ARG A 53 -6.09 -11.47 -5.62
N ALA A 54 -7.02 -12.22 -6.22
CA ALA A 54 -8.19 -12.78 -5.53
C ALA A 54 -8.96 -11.76 -4.64
N GLY A 55 -9.15 -10.53 -5.14
CA GLY A 55 -9.86 -9.47 -4.42
C GLY A 55 -9.06 -8.78 -3.30
N THR A 56 -7.80 -9.16 -3.09
CA THR A 56 -6.85 -8.52 -2.17
C THR A 56 -5.92 -7.62 -2.95
N VAL A 57 -5.70 -6.41 -2.44
CA VAL A 57 -4.77 -5.42 -2.98
C VAL A 57 -3.72 -5.13 -1.93
N ALA A 58 -2.44 -5.14 -2.32
CA ALA A 58 -1.31 -4.80 -1.48
C ALA A 58 -0.55 -3.62 -2.09
N ALA A 59 -0.18 -2.66 -1.26
CA ALA A 59 0.56 -1.46 -1.64
C ALA A 59 1.81 -1.28 -0.76
N ILE A 60 2.88 -0.80 -1.37
CA ILE A 60 4.07 -0.29 -0.69
C ILE A 60 4.25 1.17 -1.10
N ALA A 61 4.49 2.02 -0.12
CA ALA A 61 4.76 3.44 -0.31
C ALA A 61 5.84 3.90 0.69
N ASP A 62 6.75 4.76 0.23
CA ASP A 62 8.00 5.04 0.92
C ASP A 62 8.27 6.56 1.00
N TRP A 63 8.80 7.01 2.14
CA TRP A 63 9.13 8.41 2.43
C TRP A 63 10.49 8.55 3.13
N ALA A 64 11.16 9.68 2.92
CA ALA A 64 12.33 10.12 3.68
C ALA A 64 12.48 11.64 3.57
N ARG A 65 13.14 12.29 4.54
CA ARG A 65 13.28 13.76 4.58
C ARG A 65 14.16 14.33 3.45
N TYR A 66 15.05 13.53 2.88
CA TYR A 66 16.01 13.95 1.85
C TYR A 66 16.07 12.96 0.69
N CYS A 67 14.94 12.34 0.33
CA CYS A 67 15.00 11.29 -0.69
C CYS A 67 15.39 11.80 -2.08
N TYR A 68 15.15 13.09 -2.37
CA TYR A 68 15.62 13.70 -3.60
C TYR A 68 17.15 13.72 -3.72
N ASP A 69 17.87 13.69 -2.58
CA ASP A 69 19.34 13.57 -2.50
C ASP A 69 19.83 12.13 -2.64
N GLY A 70 18.94 11.17 -2.93
CA GLY A 70 19.26 9.76 -3.06
C GLY A 70 19.35 9.00 -1.73
N GLU A 71 18.95 9.62 -0.62
CA GLU A 71 18.83 8.90 0.65
C GLU A 71 17.81 7.75 0.53
N PRO A 72 18.09 6.60 1.17
CA PRO A 72 17.13 5.51 1.22
C PRO A 72 15.85 5.94 1.97
N PRO A 73 14.70 5.29 1.70
CA PRO A 73 13.52 5.41 2.54
C PRO A 73 13.84 5.29 4.04
N GLN A 74 13.21 6.15 4.83
CA GLN A 74 13.26 6.09 6.30
C GLN A 74 11.90 5.63 6.86
N GLU A 75 10.85 5.75 6.07
CA GLU A 75 9.49 5.32 6.39
C GLU A 75 8.95 4.48 5.24
N SER A 76 8.51 3.25 5.54
CA SER A 76 7.88 2.36 4.57
C SER A 76 6.53 1.90 5.07
N LEU A 77 5.49 2.16 4.29
CA LEU A 77 4.14 1.74 4.55
C LEU A 77 3.82 0.47 3.75
N ALA A 78 3.53 -0.61 4.46
CA ALA A 78 2.81 -1.75 3.91
C ALA A 78 1.31 -1.53 4.13
N ALA A 79 0.51 -1.59 3.06
CA ALA A 79 -0.94 -1.43 3.17
C ALA A 79 -1.68 -2.54 2.41
N VAL A 80 -2.77 -3.04 2.99
CA VAL A 80 -3.59 -4.10 2.39
C VAL A 80 -5.07 -3.71 2.45
N ALA A 81 -5.78 -3.91 1.35
CA ALA A 81 -7.23 -3.80 1.30
C ALA A 81 -7.86 -5.09 0.77
N THR A 82 -8.98 -5.47 1.37
CA THR A 82 -9.85 -6.53 0.84
C THR A 82 -11.25 -5.98 0.57
N GLY A 83 -11.83 -6.35 -0.57
CA GLY A 83 -13.15 -5.85 -0.93
C GLY A 83 -13.12 -4.36 -1.26
N ARG A 84 -13.86 -3.52 -0.52
CA ARG A 84 -13.96 -2.07 -0.80
C ARG A 84 -12.60 -1.41 -0.56
N LEU A 85 -12.09 -0.72 -1.59
CA LEU A 85 -10.78 -0.06 -1.57
C LEU A 85 -10.75 1.24 -0.74
N THR A 86 -11.80 1.46 0.06
CA THR A 86 -11.95 2.61 0.94
C THR A 86 -11.41 2.35 2.34
N THR A 87 -11.10 1.09 2.66
CA THR A 87 -10.57 0.66 3.96
C THR A 87 -9.28 -0.10 3.75
N TRP A 88 -8.23 0.27 4.48
CA TRP A 88 -6.90 -0.28 4.35
C TRP A 88 -6.33 -0.62 5.72
N ASP A 89 -5.91 -1.86 5.88
CA ASP A 89 -4.98 -2.24 6.93
C ASP A 89 -3.62 -1.67 6.59
N ARG A 90 -2.91 -1.18 7.61
CA ARG A 90 -1.67 -0.40 7.42
C ARG A 90 -0.66 -0.76 8.47
N HIS A 91 0.58 -0.89 8.06
CA HIS A 91 1.74 -1.03 8.93
C HIS A 91 2.86 -0.11 8.43
N LEU A 92 3.23 0.85 9.26
CA LEU A 92 4.36 1.74 9.00
C LEU A 92 5.59 1.19 9.70
N THR A 93 6.66 0.97 8.96
CA THR A 93 7.98 0.64 9.50
C THR A 93 8.86 1.88 9.36
N LYS A 94 9.40 2.37 10.47
CA LYS A 94 10.33 3.51 10.51
C LYS A 94 11.78 3.03 10.57
N SER A 95 12.71 3.91 10.24
CA SER A 95 14.15 3.63 10.13
C SER A 95 14.40 2.40 9.24
N PHE A 96 13.66 2.32 8.13
CA PHE A 96 13.60 1.15 7.27
C PHE A 96 13.60 1.54 5.79
N ASP A 97 14.56 0.99 5.06
CA ASP A 97 14.89 1.25 3.66
C ASP A 97 13.87 0.64 2.66
N GLY A 98 12.59 0.64 2.99
CA GLY A 98 11.54 0.27 2.04
C GLY A 98 11.33 -1.23 1.83
N TRP A 99 10.07 -1.67 1.81
CA TRP A 99 9.74 -3.01 1.34
C TRP A 99 9.98 -3.12 -0.18
N ILE A 100 10.55 -4.23 -0.66
CA ILE A 100 10.85 -4.38 -2.11
C ILE A 100 9.83 -5.24 -2.85
N LYS A 101 9.08 -6.08 -2.12
CA LYS A 101 8.12 -7.04 -2.70
C LYS A 101 6.91 -7.19 -1.81
N ALA A 102 5.74 -7.31 -2.44
CA ALA A 102 4.51 -7.76 -1.83
C ALA A 102 4.03 -9.02 -2.56
N GLU A 103 3.94 -10.14 -1.83
CA GLU A 103 3.47 -11.42 -2.36
C GLU A 103 2.09 -11.75 -1.80
N ILE A 104 1.13 -12.01 -2.69
CA ILE A 104 -0.23 -12.37 -2.31
C ILE A 104 -0.46 -13.86 -2.61
N THR A 105 -0.89 -14.62 -1.60
CA THR A 105 -1.20 -16.05 -1.78
C THR A 105 -2.27 -16.26 -2.84
N LYS A 106 -2.34 -17.48 -3.41
CA LYS A 106 -3.28 -17.80 -4.50
C LYS A 106 -4.74 -17.46 -4.15
N ASN A 107 -5.14 -17.71 -2.91
CA ASN A 107 -6.48 -17.45 -2.39
C ASN A 107 -6.68 -16.02 -1.84
N GLY A 108 -5.66 -15.15 -1.91
CA GLY A 108 -5.74 -13.77 -1.43
C GLY A 108 -5.83 -13.61 0.09
N LYS A 109 -5.73 -14.70 0.87
CA LYS A 109 -5.94 -14.64 2.33
C LYS A 109 -4.71 -14.17 3.10
N GLN A 110 -3.53 -14.15 2.47
CA GLN A 110 -2.30 -13.69 3.10
C GLN A 110 -1.49 -12.82 2.15
N VAL A 111 -0.83 -11.81 2.72
CA VAL A 111 0.14 -10.97 2.03
C VAL A 111 1.44 -11.00 2.83
N THR A 112 2.56 -11.22 2.14
CA THR A 112 3.89 -11.15 2.74
C THR A 112 4.68 -10.04 2.06
N PHE A 113 5.02 -9.01 2.82
CA PHE A 113 5.95 -7.97 2.44
C PHE A 113 7.38 -8.42 2.76
N LYS A 114 8.33 -8.17 1.85
CA LYS A 114 9.69 -8.69 1.96
C LYS A 114 10.72 -7.62 1.68
N ARG A 115 11.80 -7.62 2.46
CA ARG A 115 13.10 -6.98 2.20
C ARG A 115 14.20 -7.87 2.75
N TYR A 116 15.08 -8.40 1.91
CA TYR A 116 16.14 -9.35 2.32
C TYR A 116 15.62 -10.47 3.23
N ALA A 117 16.04 -10.52 4.50
CA ALA A 117 15.55 -11.46 5.52
C ALA A 117 14.25 -11.00 6.21
N HIS A 118 13.93 -9.70 6.20
CA HIS A 118 12.73 -9.15 6.84
C HIS A 118 11.46 -9.61 6.14
N ARG A 119 10.47 -9.98 6.96
CA ARG A 119 9.15 -10.41 6.53
C ARG A 119 8.12 -9.70 7.39
N LEU A 120 7.12 -9.11 6.76
CA LEU A 120 5.92 -8.62 7.42
C LEU A 120 4.72 -9.33 6.80
N LYS A 121 3.96 -10.02 7.64
CA LYS A 121 2.82 -10.81 7.21
C LYS A 121 1.53 -10.11 7.57
N TRP A 122 0.59 -10.14 6.63
CA TRP A 122 -0.80 -9.80 6.85
C TRP A 122 -1.66 -11.03 6.58
N THR A 123 -2.66 -11.27 7.43
CA THR A 123 -3.65 -12.35 7.25
C THR A 123 -5.06 -11.76 7.26
N LYS A 124 -5.90 -12.22 6.33
CA LYS A 124 -7.30 -11.79 6.22
C LYS A 124 -8.06 -12.15 7.49
N GLY A 125 -8.64 -11.13 8.14
CA GLY A 125 -9.35 -11.26 9.41
C GLY A 125 -8.49 -11.00 10.65
N GLU A 126 -7.16 -11.07 10.53
CA GLU A 126 -6.22 -10.85 11.65
C GLU A 126 -5.40 -9.56 11.49
N GLY A 127 -5.29 -9.03 10.26
CA GLY A 127 -4.46 -7.86 10.00
C GLY A 127 -2.96 -8.20 9.99
N PHE A 128 -2.14 -7.24 10.39
CA PHE A 128 -0.67 -7.34 10.42
C PHE A 128 -0.09 -8.05 11.66
N GLY A 129 -0.92 -8.74 12.45
CA GLY A 129 -0.49 -9.31 13.73
C GLY A 129 -0.14 -8.24 14.78
N PRO A 130 0.35 -8.64 15.97
CA PRO A 130 0.75 -7.70 17.01
C PRO A 130 1.95 -6.85 16.54
N LYS A 131 1.91 -5.56 16.88
CA LYS A 131 3.07 -4.67 16.73
C LYS A 131 4.10 -5.08 17.78
N HIS A 132 5.27 -5.53 17.36
CA HIS A 132 6.43 -5.70 18.25
C HIS A 132 7.22 -4.39 18.32
#